data_AF-A0A6A5VL04-F1
#
_entry.id   AF-A0A6A5VL04-F1
#
_cell.length_a   1.000
_cell.length_b   1.000
_cell.length_c   1.000
_cell.angle_alpha   90.00
_cell.angle_beta   90.00
_cell.angle_gamma   90.00
#
_symmetry.space_group_name_H-M   'P 1'
#
loop_
_entity.id
_entity.type
_entity.pdbx_description
1 polymer ?
#
loop_
_entity_poly.entity_id
_entity_poly.type
_entity_poly.pdbx_seq_one_letter_code
_entity_poly.pdbx_strand_id
1 'polypeptide(L)'
;MAILNLDETPVPYEYADGHTYHHQGAKTVQYKITRSGWQNRQATVVLIVSADGQPLQAIVIFHGVPGGRIHTHERESWRGINVQVYINA
;
A
#
# COMPACT_ATOMS: atom_id res chain seq x y z
N MET A 1 27.08 9.50 -14.96
CA MET A 1 25.85 8.80 -15.38
C MET A 1 25.42 7.91 -14.23
N ALA A 2 24.22 8.10 -13.69
CA ALA A 2 23.71 7.25 -12.61
C ALA A 2 22.80 6.18 -13.20
N ILE A 3 22.96 4.92 -12.77
CA ILE A 3 22.06 3.83 -13.12
C ILE A 3 21.09 3.67 -11.93
N LEU A 4 19.79 3.66 -12.23
CA LEU A 4 18.73 3.44 -11.25
C LEU A 4 17.98 2.16 -11.63
N ASN A 5 17.73 1.31 -10.65
CA ASN A 5 16.79 0.21 -10.76
C ASN A 5 15.45 0.64 -10.16
N LEU A 6 14.36 0.39 -10.89
CA LEU A 6 13.01 0.70 -10.49
C LEU A 6 12.16 -0.54 -10.68
N ASP A 7 11.38 -0.88 -9.65
CA ASP A 7 10.40 -1.97 -9.75
C ASP A 7 9.10 -1.63 -9.01
N GLU A 8 7.99 -2.17 -9.53
CA GLU A 8 6.65 -1.97 -9.02
C GLU A 8 6.16 -3.21 -8.29
N THR A 9 5.81 -3.07 -7.02
CA THR A 9 5.26 -4.17 -6.21
C THR A 9 3.86 -3.81 -5.70
N PRO A 10 2.82 -4.60 -6.01
CA PRO A 10 1.48 -4.37 -5.47
C PRO A 10 1.41 -4.73 -3.98
N VAL A 11 0.80 -3.85 -3.18
CA VAL A 11 0.60 -4.02 -1.74
C VAL A 11 -0.89 -4.28 -1.44
N PRO A 12 -1.23 -5.42 -0.81
CA PRO A 12 -2.61 -5.76 -0.46
C PRO A 12 -3.11 -5.04 0.81
N TYR A 13 -4.43 -5.04 1.02
CA TYR A 13 -5.12 -4.38 2.15
C TYR A 13 -4.61 -4.74 3.55
N GLU A 14 -4.01 -5.93 3.77
CA GLU A 14 -3.30 -6.28 5.00
C GLU A 14 -2.67 -7.67 4.89
N TYR A 15 -1.45 -7.84 5.42
CA TYR A 15 -0.94 -9.14 5.86
C TYR A 15 -1.29 -9.29 7.34
N ALA A 16 -2.51 -9.72 7.66
CA ALA A 16 -2.92 -10.06 9.03
C ALA A 16 -2.52 -11.49 9.40
N ASP A 17 -1.29 -11.91 9.10
CA ASP A 17 -0.82 -13.23 9.53
C ASP A 17 -0.63 -13.19 11.05
N GLY A 18 -1.55 -13.82 11.78
CA GLY A 18 -1.48 -13.96 13.24
C GLY A 18 -2.14 -12.88 14.10
N HIS A 19 -2.87 -11.90 13.56
CA HIS A 19 -3.49 -10.82 14.34
C HIS A 19 -5.02 -10.72 14.21
N THR A 20 -5.71 -10.45 15.32
CA THR A 20 -7.15 -10.19 15.41
C THR A 20 -7.39 -8.69 15.61
N TYR A 21 -8.17 -8.05 14.73
CA TYR A 21 -8.34 -6.59 14.76
C TYR A 21 -9.13 -6.11 15.98
N HIS A 22 -10.18 -6.83 16.41
CA HIS A 22 -10.93 -6.52 17.64
C HIS A 22 -11.86 -7.67 18.04
N HIS A 23 -12.09 -7.86 19.35
CA HIS A 23 -13.18 -8.68 19.86
C HIS A 23 -14.46 -7.82 19.93
N GLN A 24 -15.48 -8.15 19.13
CA GLN A 24 -16.81 -7.57 19.27
C GLN A 24 -17.82 -8.69 19.54
N GLY A 25 -18.06 -8.98 20.82
CA GLY A 25 -18.95 -10.05 21.28
C GLY A 25 -18.44 -11.47 20.97
N ALA A 26 -19.30 -12.47 21.20
CA ALA A 26 -18.97 -13.91 21.09
C ALA A 26 -18.79 -14.44 19.65
N LYS A 27 -18.55 -13.55 18.66
CA LYS A 27 -18.30 -13.95 17.27
C LYS A 27 -16.88 -13.57 16.87
N THR A 28 -16.04 -14.59 16.74
CA THR A 28 -14.77 -14.51 16.05
C THR A 28 -15.05 -14.23 14.57
N VAL A 29 -14.67 -13.05 14.07
CA VAL A 29 -14.68 -12.76 12.64
C VAL A 29 -13.44 -13.45 12.05
N GLN A 30 -13.60 -14.65 11.51
CA GLN A 30 -12.53 -15.33 10.78
C GLN A 30 -12.40 -14.74 9.37
N TYR A 31 -11.20 -14.27 9.01
CA TYR A 31 -10.92 -13.73 7.68
C TYR A 31 -10.76 -14.87 6.66
N LYS A 32 -11.56 -14.84 5.59
CA LYS A 32 -11.41 -15.77 4.46
C LYS A 32 -10.39 -15.19 3.47
N ILE A 33 -9.17 -15.72 3.51
CA ILE A 33 -8.11 -15.39 2.57
C ILE A 33 -8.48 -15.91 1.19
N THR A 34 -8.54 -15.03 0.19
CA THR A 34 -8.54 -15.43 -1.22
C THR A 34 -7.36 -14.74 -1.90
N ARG A 35 -6.44 -15.56 -2.45
CA ARG A 35 -5.19 -15.16 -3.11
C ARG A 35 -5.38 -14.04 -4.15
N SER A 36 -4.36 -13.19 -4.27
CA SER A 36 -3.85 -12.47 -5.46
C SER A 36 -4.84 -11.80 -6.44
N GLY A 37 -6.09 -11.59 -6.04
CA GLY A 37 -7.04 -10.83 -6.84
C GLY A 37 -6.59 -9.38 -6.96
N TRP A 38 -6.65 -8.82 -8.17
CA TRP A 38 -6.48 -7.38 -8.41
C TRP A 38 -7.39 -6.55 -7.49
N GLN A 39 -8.57 -7.09 -7.16
CA GLN A 39 -9.55 -6.49 -6.24
C GLN A 39 -9.08 -6.34 -4.78
N ASN A 40 -7.99 -7.00 -4.38
CA ASN A 40 -7.46 -6.95 -3.02
C ASN A 40 -6.21 -6.04 -2.89
N ARG A 41 -5.80 -5.37 -3.98
CA ARG A 41 -4.65 -4.46 -4.01
C ARG A 41 -5.10 -3.06 -3.59
N GLN A 42 -4.53 -2.55 -2.50
CA GLN A 42 -4.79 -1.18 -2.03
C GLN A 42 -3.95 -0.15 -2.77
N ALA A 43 -2.68 -0.52 -2.99
CA ALA A 43 -1.68 0.38 -3.52
C ALA A 43 -0.62 -0.38 -4.33
N THR A 44 0.12 0.35 -5.15
CA THR A 44 1.40 -0.08 -5.72
C THR A 44 2.51 0.71 -5.06
N VAL A 45 3.56 0.03 -4.62
CA VAL A 45 4.79 0.69 -4.18
C VAL A 45 5.81 0.61 -5.31
N VAL A 46 6.39 1.75 -5.65
CA VAL A 46 7.54 1.87 -6.55
C VAL A 46 8.78 2.02 -5.69
N LEU A 47 9.69 1.05 -5.77
CA LEU A 47 10.99 1.11 -5.12
C LEU A 47 12.04 1.52 -6.14
N ILE A 48 12.89 2.45 -5.75
CA ILE A 48 13.94 2.99 -6.61
C ILE A 48 15.26 2.89 -5.85
N VAL A 49 16.26 2.26 -6.44
CA VAL A 49 17.59 2.11 -5.86
C VAL A 49 18.65 2.44 -6.90
N SER A 50 19.66 3.22 -6.53
CA SER A 50 20.81 3.47 -7.41
C SER A 50 21.78 2.29 -7.41
N ALA A 51 22.60 2.20 -8.45
CA ALA A 51 23.58 1.12 -8.59
C ALA A 51 24.65 1.06 -7.48
N ASP A 52 24.82 2.14 -6.71
CA ASP A 52 25.63 2.20 -5.50
C ASP A 52 24.89 1.67 -4.24
N GLY A 53 23.66 1.17 -4.41
CA GLY A 53 22.83 0.59 -3.37
C GLY A 53 22.06 1.62 -2.53
N GLN A 54 22.09 2.91 -2.86
CA GLN A 54 21.34 3.92 -2.12
C GLN A 54 19.86 3.92 -2.53
N PRO A 55 18.92 3.71 -1.59
CA PRO A 55 17.51 3.83 -1.88
C PRO A 55 17.12 5.30 -2.06
N LEU A 56 16.32 5.56 -3.08
CA LEU A 56 15.64 6.84 -3.27
C LEU A 56 14.28 6.82 -2.57
N GLN A 57 13.66 7.99 -2.44
CA GLN A 57 12.33 8.11 -1.85
C GLN A 57 11.33 7.24 -2.63
N ALA A 58 10.69 6.31 -1.94
CA ALA A 58 9.71 5.41 -2.54
C ALA A 58 8.42 6.17 -2.93
N ILE A 59 7.69 5.62 -3.89
CA ILE A 59 6.40 6.15 -4.32
C ILE A 59 5.30 5.16 -3.95
N VAL A 60 4.23 5.64 -3.33
CA VAL A 60 3.02 4.86 -3.04
C VAL A 60 1.89 5.39 -3.91
N ILE A 61 1.32 4.52 -4.72
CA ILE A 61 0.20 4.82 -5.60
C ILE A 61 -1.03 4.10 -5.06
N PHE A 62 -1.97 4.83 -4.46
CA PHE A 62 -3.24 4.26 -4.06
C PHE A 62 -4.18 4.15 -5.25
N HIS A 63 -4.84 3.00 -5.40
CA HIS A 63 -5.86 2.80 -6.42
C HIS A 63 -7.23 3.03 -5.80
N GLY A 64 -7.95 4.04 -6.27
CA GLY A 64 -9.25 4.41 -5.75
C GLY A 64 -10.22 4.74 -6.87
N VAL A 65 -11.38 5.30 -6.47
CA VAL A 65 -12.31 5.95 -7.39
C VAL A 65 -12.36 7.44 -7.07
N PRO A 66 -12.66 8.33 -8.04
CA PRO A 66 -12.68 9.77 -7.80
C PRO A 66 -13.74 10.12 -6.74
N GLY A 67 -13.39 10.97 -5.78
CA GLY A 67 -14.29 11.33 -4.67
C GLY A 67 -14.51 10.22 -3.62
N GLY A 68 -13.84 9.07 -3.75
CA GLY A 68 -13.91 7.98 -2.78
C GLY A 68 -13.18 8.25 -1.46
N ARG A 69 -13.30 7.31 -0.51
CA ARG A 69 -12.66 7.40 0.82
C ARG A 69 -11.12 7.47 0.72
N ILE A 70 -10.53 6.73 -0.22
CA ILE A 70 -9.08 6.73 -0.48
C ILE A 70 -8.62 8.12 -0.97
N HIS A 71 -9.36 8.72 -1.91
CA HIS A 71 -9.08 10.04 -2.46
C HIS A 71 -9.12 11.17 -1.41
N THR A 72 -9.86 10.98 -0.30
CA THR A 72 -10.10 12.01 0.71
C THR A 72 -9.27 11.84 1.98
N HIS A 73 -8.91 10.61 2.38
CA HIS A 73 -8.30 10.35 3.69
C HIS A 73 -6.84 9.86 3.62
N GLU A 74 -6.46 9.05 2.62
CA GLU A 74 -5.13 8.43 2.61
C GLU A 74 -4.01 9.46 2.45
N ARG A 75 -4.20 10.51 1.64
CA ARG A 75 -3.16 11.55 1.49
C ARG A 75 -2.77 12.20 2.81
N GLU A 76 -3.72 12.38 3.73
CA GLU A 76 -3.49 12.99 5.04
C GLU A 76 -2.83 12.00 6.01
N SER A 77 -3.30 10.75 6.05
CA SER A 77 -2.79 9.71 6.96
C SER A 77 -1.31 9.40 6.75
N TRP A 78 -0.80 9.59 5.53
CA TRP A 78 0.59 9.33 5.17
C TRP A 78 1.49 10.57 5.21
N ARG A 79 0.96 11.72 5.64
CA ARG A 79 1.77 12.93 5.85
C ARG A 79 2.80 12.67 6.95
N GLY A 80 4.06 12.96 6.64
CA GLY A 80 5.19 12.77 7.58
C GLY A 80 5.94 11.44 7.40
N ILE A 81 5.45 10.54 6.55
CA ILE A 81 6.22 9.37 6.09
C ILE A 81 7.10 9.81 4.92
N ASN A 82 8.35 9.33 4.86
CA ASN A 82 9.28 9.66 3.77
C ASN A 82 8.96 8.87 2.48
N VAL A 83 7.78 9.12 1.92
CA VAL A 83 7.29 8.56 0.66
C VAL A 83 6.55 9.62 -0.14
N GLN A 84 6.54 9.49 -1.46
CA GLN A 84 5.66 10.29 -2.30
C GLN A 84 4.34 9.55 -2.49
N VAL A 85 3.23 10.24 -2.26
CA VAL A 85 1.89 9.64 -2.36
C VAL A 85 1.15 10.18 -3.59
N TYR A 86 0.74 9.25 -4.45
CA TYR A 86 -0.13 9.49 -5.60
C TYR A 86 -1.43 8.72 -5.42
N ILE A 87 -2.50 9.27 -5.99
CA ILE A 87 -3.81 8.64 -6.02
C ILE A 87 -4.18 8.47 -7.49
N ASN A 88 -4.32 7.23 -7.91
CA ASN A 88 -4.85 6.86 -9.21
C ASN A 88 -6.35 6.62 -9.02
N ALA A 89 -7.17 7.56 -9.51
CA ALA A 89 -8.62 7.58 -9.34
C ALA A 89 -9.31 7.40 -10.70
#